data_AF-A0A7Z6T6P6-F1
#
_entry.id   AF-A0A7Z6T6P6-F1
#
_cell.length_a   1.000
_cell.length_b   1.000
_cell.length_c   1.000
_cell.angle_alpha   90.00
_cell.angle_beta   90.00
_cell.angle_gamma   90.00
#
_symmetry.space_group_name_H-M   'P 1'
#
loop_
_entity.id
_entity.type
_entity.pdbx_description
1 polymer ?
#
loop_
_entity_poly.entity_id
_entity_poly.type
_entity_poly.pdbx_seq_one_letter_code
_entity_poly.pdbx_strand_id
1 'polypeptide(L)' 'MSVLPALLDAATLTAAGATTYTAVLAVVALTSVLAPTSDRRRDARATLTILLRRRPQR' A
#
# COMPACT_ATOMS: atom_id res chain seq x y z
N MET A 1 -35.79 18.43 7.73
CA MET A 1 -34.79 17.90 6.78
C MET A 1 -33.99 16.84 7.51
N SER A 2 -34.09 15.56 7.13
CA SER A 2 -33.41 14.46 7.82
C SER A 2 -31.93 14.39 7.39
N VAL A 3 -31.01 14.34 8.36
CA VAL A 3 -29.55 14.32 8.14
C VAL A 3 -29.02 12.89 7.93
N LEU A 4 -29.80 11.89 8.33
CA LEU A 4 -29.49 10.47 8.21
C LEU A 4 -29.02 10.03 6.79
N PRO A 5 -29.70 10.38 5.68
CA PRO A 5 -29.25 9.97 4.34
C PRO A 5 -27.87 10.52 3.97
N ALA A 6 -27.54 11.76 4.37
CA ALA A 6 -26.23 12.35 4.11
C ALA A 6 -25.11 11.67 4.91
N LEU A 7 -25.40 11.24 6.14
CA LEU A 7 -24.45 10.49 6.97
C LEU A 7 -24.18 9.10 6.42
N LEU A 8 -25.21 8.42 5.89
CA LEU A 8 -25.06 7.12 5.27
C LEU A 8 -24.18 7.22 4.01
N ASP A 9 -24.36 8.26 3.19
CA ASP A 9 -23.58 8.44 1.97
C ASP A 9 -22.10 8.79 2.26
N ALA A 10 -21.85 9.60 3.29
CA ALA A 10 -20.49 9.85 3.75
C ALA A 10 -19.82 8.59 4.31
N ALA A 11 -20.58 7.77 5.06
CA ALA A 11 -20.09 6.52 5.63
C ALA A 11 -19.79 5.48 4.54
N THR A 12 -20.66 5.34 3.53
CA THR A 12 -20.43 4.42 2.40
C THR A 12 -19.22 4.85 1.57
N LEU A 13 -19.07 6.14 1.30
CA LEU A 13 -17.91 6.65 0.57
C LEU A 13 -16.60 6.43 1.35
N THR A 14 -16.62 6.68 2.66
CA THR A 14 -15.46 6.45 3.53
C THR A 14 -15.13 4.96 3.59
N ALA A 15 -16.13 4.10 3.76
CA ALA A 15 -15.95 2.65 3.76
C ALA A 15 -15.38 2.16 2.43
N ALA A 16 -15.91 2.63 1.30
CA ALA A 16 -15.40 2.26 -0.04
C ALA A 16 -13.94 2.68 -0.22
N GLY A 17 -13.57 3.89 0.20
CA GLY A 17 -12.18 4.38 0.17
C GLY A 17 -11.25 3.55 1.05
N ALA A 18 -11.65 3.24 2.29
CA ALA A 18 -10.85 2.42 3.20
C ALA A 18 -10.69 0.98 2.67
N THR A 19 -11.75 0.40 2.12
CA THR A 19 -11.74 -0.96 1.56
C THR A 19 -10.85 -1.04 0.32
N THR A 20 -10.91 -0.06 -0.57
CA THR A 20 -10.06 -0.03 -1.77
C THR A 20 -8.58 0.17 -1.41
N TYR A 21 -8.28 1.08 -0.49
CA TYR A 21 -6.92 1.29 0.00
C TYR A 21 -6.33 0.03 0.65
N THR A 22 -7.08 -0.59 1.55
CA THR A 22 -6.65 -1.83 2.23
C THR A 22 -6.50 -3.00 1.25
N ALA A 23 -7.39 -3.13 0.26
CA ALA A 23 -7.27 -4.14 -0.79
C ALA A 23 -6.00 -3.94 -1.62
N VAL A 24 -5.67 -2.70 -2.01
CA VAL A 24 -4.42 -2.40 -2.72
C VAL A 24 -3.20 -2.76 -1.87
N LEU A 25 -3.18 -2.38 -0.59
CA LEU A 25 -2.10 -2.75 0.32
C LEU A 25 -1.97 -4.27 0.48
N ALA A 26 -3.09 -5.00 0.58
CA ALA A 26 -3.09 -6.45 0.66
C ALA A 26 -2.52 -7.07 -0.63
N VAL A 27 -2.90 -6.57 -1.81
CA VAL A 27 -2.33 -7.02 -3.09
C VAL A 27 -0.83 -6.72 -3.16
N VAL A 28 -0.38 -5.54 -2.77
CA VAL A 28 1.04 -5.18 -2.73
C VAL A 28 1.81 -6.06 -1.76
N ALA A 29 1.25 -6.34 -0.59
CA ALA A 29 1.85 -7.24 0.39
C ALA A 29 1.91 -8.68 -0.14
N LEU A 30 0.83 -9.17 -0.75
CA LEU A 30 0.74 -10.52 -1.29
C LEU A 30 1.68 -10.68 -2.48
N THR A 31 1.70 -9.75 -3.44
CA THR A 31 2.62 -9.74 -4.59
C THR A 31 4.06 -9.62 -4.16
N SER A 32 4.34 -8.85 -3.11
CA SER A 32 5.65 -8.88 -2.47
C SER A 32 5.93 -10.30 -1.99
N VAL A 33 5.12 -10.86 -1.09
CA VAL A 33 5.34 -12.21 -0.50
C VAL A 33 5.47 -13.31 -1.57
N LEU A 34 4.59 -13.33 -2.57
CA LEU A 34 4.54 -14.31 -3.67
C LEU A 34 5.61 -14.08 -4.74
N ALA A 35 6.38 -12.98 -4.69
CA ALA A 35 7.46 -12.74 -5.65
C ALA A 35 8.42 -13.96 -5.63
N PRO A 36 8.58 -14.66 -6.77
CA PRO A 36 8.92 -16.09 -6.81
C PRO A 36 10.35 -16.49 -6.41
N THR A 37 11.21 -15.58 -5.97
CA THR A 37 12.60 -15.93 -5.61
C THR A 37 13.08 -15.16 -4.38
N SER A 38 13.14 -15.85 -3.24
CA SER A 38 13.71 -15.36 -1.98
C SER A 38 15.14 -14.82 -2.16
N ASP A 39 15.93 -15.41 -3.05
CA ASP A 39 17.30 -14.96 -3.37
C ASP A 39 17.34 -13.60 -4.09
N ARG A 40 16.53 -13.38 -5.13
CA ARG A 40 16.49 -12.07 -5.81
C ARG A 40 15.88 -10.97 -4.94
N ARG A 41 15.05 -11.29 -3.94
CA ARG A 41 14.53 -10.31 -2.98
C ARG A 41 15.63 -9.81 -2.04
N ARG A 42 16.62 -10.65 -1.71
CA ARG A 42 17.79 -10.24 -0.91
C ARG A 42 18.70 -9.31 -1.72
N ASP A 43 18.98 -9.65 -2.97
CA ASP A 43 19.79 -8.82 -3.87
C ASP A 43 19.10 -7.50 -4.24
N ALA A 44 17.80 -7.54 -4.51
CA ALA A 44 17.00 -6.35 -4.75
C ALA A 44 16.96 -5.45 -3.50
N ARG A 45 16.78 -5.99 -2.29
CA ARG A 45 16.84 -5.20 -1.04
C ARG A 45 18.23 -4.63 -0.78
N ALA A 46 19.30 -5.38 -1.05
CA ALA A 46 20.67 -4.89 -0.91
C ALA A 46 20.92 -3.71 -1.87
N THR A 47 20.52 -3.87 -3.14
CA THR A 47 20.65 -2.83 -4.16
C THR A 47 19.80 -1.60 -3.82
N LEU A 48 18.56 -1.78 -3.40
CA LEU A 48 17.64 -0.71 -3.03
C LEU A 48 18.10 -0.01 -1.74
N THR A 49 18.69 -0.73 -0.78
CA THR A 49 19.33 -0.15 0.40
C THR A 49 20.53 0.71 0.00
N ILE A 50 21.38 0.27 -0.93
CA ILE A 50 22.50 1.06 -1.43
C ILE A 50 21.99 2.34 -2.12
N LEU A 51 20.98 2.23 -2.98
CA LEU A 51 20.39 3.37 -3.69
C LEU A 51 19.72 4.37 -2.73
N LEU A 52 18.95 3.89 -1.73
CA LEU A 52 18.31 4.75 -0.73
C LEU A 52 19.30 5.36 0.26
N ARG A 53 20.33 4.61 0.65
CA ARG A 53 21.38 5.08 1.57
C ARG A 53 22.38 6.03 0.87
N ARG A 54 22.46 5.99 -0.46
CA ARG A 54 23.15 6.97 -1.31
C ARG A 54 22.24 8.12 -1.75
N ARG A 55 21.34 8.64 -0.90
CA ARG A 55 20.91 10.02 -1.12
C ARG A 55 22.09 10.95 -0.78
N PRO A 56 22.60 11.74 -1.76
CA PRO A 56 23.62 12.73 -1.47
C PRO A 56 22.98 13.82 -0.63
N GLN A 57 23.54 14.08 0.56
CA GLN A 57 23.31 15.32 1.25
C GLN A 57 23.83 16.45 0.35
N ARG A 58 22.89 17.18 -0.26
CA ARG A 58 23.09 18.56 -0.68
C ARG A 58 22.03 19.39 0.00
#